data_AF-A0A3M1Q7D8-F1
#
_entry.id   AF-A0A3M1Q7D8-F1
#
_cell.length_a   1.000
_cell.length_b   1.000
_cell.length_c   1.000
_cell.angle_alpha   90.00
_cell.angle_beta   90.00
_cell.angle_gamma   90.00
#
_symmetry.space_group_name_H-M   'P 1'
#
loop_
_entity.id
_entity.type
_entity.pdbx_description
1 polymer ?
#
loop_
_entity_poly.entity_id
_entity_poly.type
_entity_poly.pdbx_seq_one_letter_code
_entity_poly.pdbx_strand_id
1 'polypeptide(L)'
;MNRLIGLTLALGLMLGAQALAQNDNTRFLVHAVADADQARILVRWAQIEGGADAYRYFDVLRRAKDESSFVLLSQLPVVPLGNTAEIEALFEDPANADALGWIQEAWGTDYAQDILELNTPPLTEDLLFRRIKLAEQNYAAAIAMGLGFMDSSVTLGETYVYEVWGLDDKGFRVERLGRAGATAGQPVVLDVVPAQECTTMRDPRGHAAAFTRWEESAPPRGSYLAGYDVLRVAADSQGNCPATVSLGDPGVVRANAFPVAHDAPGDVARGKGIFQNSCMSCHADRNVLAGKTLADFERHSPDFGKGAEHVGLGLSSEDKWAVFRYIEEFHFRDDGEDTPADPIVVGNRYCYVPAPRDLLGQHTVVSAPPVACEVLDTLAPAAPMHLLSERIAQGDHETCRISWRRNTGGDDDTTQYRVFRVPLDQLPRATRDSGIVPEPEVSLAVVPQPGAGERVTWDDVDLTVSDAGTPYHYAVVA
;
A
#
# COMPACT_ATOMS: atom_id res chain seq x y z
N MET A 1 -61.96 55.59 -35.94
CA MET A 1 -60.65 55.02 -36.36
C MET A 1 -59.59 55.61 -35.44
N ASN A 2 -59.34 54.95 -34.31
CA ASN A 2 -58.35 55.39 -33.31
C ASN A 2 -57.03 54.67 -33.59
N ARG A 3 -55.96 55.43 -33.84
CA ARG A 3 -54.58 54.95 -33.73
C ARG A 3 -53.89 55.76 -32.64
N LEU A 4 -53.80 55.16 -31.46
CA LEU A 4 -52.90 55.60 -30.40
C LEU A 4 -51.52 54.99 -30.66
N ILE A 5 -50.51 55.84 -30.76
CA ILE A 5 -49.09 55.45 -30.77
C ILE A 5 -48.69 55.27 -29.31
N GLY A 6 -48.49 54.02 -28.90
CA GLY A 6 -47.93 53.65 -27.60
C GLY A 6 -46.42 53.45 -27.72
N LEU A 7 -45.66 54.44 -27.24
CA LEU A 7 -44.24 54.30 -26.93
C LEU A 7 -44.15 53.73 -25.51
N THR A 8 -43.76 52.46 -25.36
CA THR A 8 -43.50 51.86 -24.05
C THR A 8 -42.02 51.46 -23.99
N LEU A 9 -41.29 52.13 -23.09
CA LEU A 9 -39.97 51.75 -22.62
C LEU A 9 -40.01 50.31 -22.08
N ALA A 10 -39.15 49.43 -22.62
CA ALA A 10 -38.76 48.19 -21.96
C ALA A 10 -37.31 48.33 -21.50
N LEU A 11 -37.16 48.89 -20.30
CA LEU A 11 -35.96 48.77 -19.46
C LEU A 11 -36.22 47.59 -18.53
N GLY A 12 -35.51 46.47 -18.71
CA GLY A 12 -35.77 45.27 -17.91
C GLY A 12 -34.72 44.17 -18.07
N LEU A 13 -33.73 44.21 -17.17
CA LEU A 13 -32.99 43.07 -16.63
C LEU A 13 -32.21 42.18 -17.63
N MET A 14 -31.03 42.67 -18.03
CA MET A 14 -29.89 41.77 -18.21
C MET A 14 -29.42 41.30 -16.83
N LEU A 15 -30.09 40.28 -16.26
CA LEU A 15 -29.47 39.43 -15.26
C LEU A 15 -28.59 38.46 -16.03
N GLY A 16 -27.28 38.66 -15.93
CA GLY A 16 -26.29 37.81 -16.54
C GLY A 16 -26.52 36.37 -16.11
N ALA A 17 -26.89 35.53 -17.07
CA ALA A 17 -26.48 34.15 -17.04
C ALA A 17 -24.95 34.16 -17.09
N GLN A 18 -24.31 34.24 -15.92
CA GLN A 18 -23.02 33.58 -15.77
C GLN A 18 -23.35 32.11 -16.01
N ALA A 19 -23.22 31.69 -17.26
CA ALA A 19 -22.96 30.29 -17.54
C ALA A 19 -21.78 29.96 -16.63
N LEU A 20 -22.04 29.16 -15.59
CA LEU A 20 -21.00 28.44 -14.87
C LEU A 20 -20.16 27.83 -15.99
N ALA A 21 -18.95 28.35 -16.16
CA ALA A 21 -18.00 27.77 -17.10
C ALA A 21 -17.87 26.32 -16.64
N GLN A 22 -18.48 25.43 -17.42
CA GLN A 22 -18.42 23.99 -17.23
C GLN A 22 -16.93 23.68 -17.15
N ASN A 23 -16.48 23.11 -16.03
CA ASN A 23 -15.09 22.70 -15.88
C ASN A 23 -14.87 21.56 -16.89
N ASP A 24 -14.52 21.91 -18.13
CA ASP A 24 -14.33 21.03 -19.30
C ASP A 24 -13.26 19.93 -19.11
N ASN A 25 -12.65 19.87 -17.92
CA ASN A 25 -11.62 18.90 -17.57
C ASN A 25 -12.08 17.87 -16.52
N THR A 26 -13.36 17.83 -16.16
CA THR A 26 -13.82 16.77 -15.25
C THR A 26 -13.95 15.47 -16.04
N ARG A 27 -13.18 14.44 -15.67
CA ARG A 27 -13.28 13.12 -16.28
C ARG A 27 -13.75 12.11 -15.27
N PHE A 28 -14.71 11.30 -15.70
CA PHE A 28 -15.20 10.17 -14.95
C PHE A 28 -14.82 8.87 -15.64
N LEU A 29 -14.70 7.84 -14.83
CA LEU A 29 -14.55 6.48 -15.27
C LEU A 29 -15.72 5.66 -14.71
N VAL A 30 -16.30 4.80 -15.54
CA VAL A 30 -17.46 3.97 -15.18
C VAL A 30 -17.12 2.51 -15.45
N HIS A 31 -17.39 1.64 -14.49
CA HIS A 31 -17.18 0.20 -14.56
C HIS A 31 -18.43 -0.58 -14.17
N ALA A 32 -18.52 -1.80 -14.68
CA ALA A 32 -19.53 -2.78 -14.30
C ALA A 32 -18.82 -4.11 -14.01
N VAL A 33 -19.09 -4.69 -12.84
CA VAL A 33 -18.51 -5.95 -12.37
C VAL A 33 -19.67 -6.85 -11.97
N ALA A 34 -19.72 -8.06 -12.54
CA ALA A 34 -20.75 -9.03 -12.21
C ALA A 34 -20.28 -9.90 -11.05
N ASP A 35 -21.22 -10.27 -10.20
CA ASP A 35 -20.97 -11.28 -9.19
C ASP A 35 -20.89 -12.67 -9.85
N ALA A 36 -19.92 -13.48 -9.45
CA ALA A 36 -19.73 -14.86 -9.89
C ALA A 36 -20.93 -15.78 -9.62
N ASP A 37 -21.53 -15.68 -8.43
CA ASP A 37 -22.51 -16.65 -7.93
C ASP A 37 -23.92 -16.07 -7.78
N GLN A 38 -24.05 -14.74 -7.86
CA GLN A 38 -25.31 -14.05 -7.70
C GLN A 38 -25.75 -13.31 -8.97
N ALA A 39 -27.06 -13.20 -9.15
CA ALA A 39 -27.65 -12.42 -10.24
C ALA A 39 -27.58 -10.91 -9.92
N ARG A 40 -26.37 -10.37 -9.79
CA ARG A 40 -26.14 -8.95 -9.53
C ARG A 40 -24.93 -8.40 -10.29
N ILE A 41 -25.02 -7.12 -10.65
CA ILE A 41 -23.94 -6.35 -11.26
C ILE A 41 -23.74 -5.07 -10.46
N LEU A 42 -22.52 -4.87 -9.98
CA LEU A 42 -22.07 -3.62 -9.39
C LEU A 42 -21.65 -2.65 -10.50
N VAL A 43 -22.29 -1.49 -10.57
CA VAL A 43 -21.88 -0.36 -11.40
C VAL A 43 -21.19 0.67 -10.52
N ARG A 44 -19.96 1.04 -10.86
CA ARG A 44 -19.12 1.97 -10.08
C ARG A 44 -18.65 3.12 -10.95
N TRP A 45 -18.49 4.28 -10.35
CA TRP A 45 -17.83 5.40 -11.00
C TRP A 45 -16.89 6.13 -10.06
N ALA A 46 -15.83 6.68 -10.65
CA ALA A 46 -14.84 7.48 -9.96
C ALA A 46 -14.48 8.69 -10.83
N GLN A 47 -14.26 9.83 -10.17
CA GLN A 47 -13.72 11.01 -10.81
C GLN A 47 -12.20 10.87 -10.87
N ILE A 48 -11.63 10.97 -12.07
CA ILE A 48 -10.18 10.78 -12.30
C ILE A 48 -9.46 12.11 -12.59
N GLU A 49 -10.17 13.13 -13.06
CA GLU A 49 -9.65 14.48 -13.29
C GLU A 49 -10.74 15.51 -12.95
N GLY A 50 -10.35 16.73 -12.55
CA GLY A 50 -11.26 17.83 -12.17
C GLY A 50 -11.44 17.99 -10.66
N GLY A 51 -11.96 19.15 -10.21
CA GLY A 51 -12.22 19.42 -8.79
C GLY A 51 -13.37 18.56 -8.24
N ALA A 52 -13.28 18.15 -6.97
CA ALA A 52 -14.28 17.32 -6.31
C ALA A 52 -15.71 17.89 -6.48
N ASP A 53 -16.69 17.00 -6.58
CA ASP A 53 -18.14 17.30 -6.50
C ASP A 53 -18.78 17.94 -7.75
N ALA A 54 -18.36 17.58 -8.97
CA ALA A 54 -19.05 18.04 -10.18
C ALA A 54 -20.54 17.64 -10.21
N TYR A 55 -20.89 16.50 -9.59
CA TYR A 55 -22.25 16.00 -9.47
C TYR A 55 -22.52 15.45 -8.07
N ARG A 56 -23.69 15.78 -7.53
CA ARG A 56 -24.19 15.21 -6.26
C ARG A 56 -25.19 14.08 -6.48
N TYR A 57 -25.85 14.07 -7.63
CA TYR A 57 -26.93 13.15 -7.96
C TYR A 57 -26.55 12.39 -9.23
N PHE A 58 -26.81 11.08 -9.24
CA PHE A 58 -26.51 10.20 -10.38
C PHE A 58 -27.71 9.37 -10.80
N ASP A 59 -27.85 9.15 -12.11
CA ASP A 59 -28.84 8.25 -12.69
C ASP A 59 -28.10 7.08 -13.33
N VAL A 60 -28.59 5.87 -13.06
CA VAL A 60 -28.07 4.65 -13.69
C VAL A 60 -29.12 4.08 -14.62
N LEU A 61 -28.75 4.01 -15.90
CA LEU A 61 -29.57 3.44 -16.94
C LEU A 61 -28.97 2.12 -17.40
N ARG A 62 -29.82 1.17 -17.79
CA ARG A 62 -29.42 -0.15 -18.30
C ARG A 62 -30.16 -0.50 -19.57
N ARG A 63 -29.53 -1.28 -20.44
CA ARG A 63 -30.20 -2.10 -21.45
C ARG A 63 -29.56 -3.47 -21.54
N ALA A 64 -30.29 -4.48 -22.01
CA ALA A 64 -29.62 -5.69 -22.47
C ALA A 64 -28.77 -5.38 -23.71
N LYS A 65 -27.70 -6.16 -23.94
CA LYS A 65 -26.75 -5.93 -25.05
C LYS A 65 -27.43 -5.84 -26.42
N ASP A 66 -28.46 -6.65 -26.63
CA ASP A 66 -29.20 -6.77 -27.89
C ASP A 66 -30.43 -5.85 -27.99
N GLU A 67 -30.72 -5.07 -26.94
CA GLU A 67 -31.79 -4.07 -26.93
C GLU A 67 -31.27 -2.69 -27.35
N SER A 68 -32.12 -1.84 -27.93
CA SER A 68 -31.71 -0.49 -28.37
C SER A 68 -32.00 0.61 -27.34
N SER A 69 -32.94 0.39 -26.43
CA SER A 69 -33.41 1.40 -25.47
C SER A 69 -32.89 1.14 -24.06
N PHE A 70 -32.45 2.21 -23.40
CA PHE A 70 -32.11 2.19 -21.99
C PHE A 70 -33.35 2.40 -21.11
N VAL A 71 -33.43 1.65 -20.01
CA VAL A 71 -34.37 1.83 -18.91
C VAL A 71 -33.65 2.45 -17.72
N LEU A 72 -34.31 3.38 -17.04
CA LEU A 72 -33.83 3.92 -15.76
C LEU A 72 -34.01 2.86 -14.67
N LEU A 73 -32.94 2.53 -13.95
CA LEU A 73 -32.98 1.54 -12.88
C LEU A 73 -33.34 2.13 -11.52
N SER A 74 -32.87 3.34 -11.25
CA SER A 74 -33.06 4.01 -9.97
C SER A 74 -34.35 4.84 -9.99
N GLN A 75 -35.32 4.52 -9.13
CA GLN A 75 -36.55 5.33 -9.01
C GLN A 75 -36.28 6.73 -8.43
N LEU A 76 -35.23 6.82 -7.61
CA LEU A 76 -34.66 8.06 -7.08
C LEU A 76 -33.22 8.18 -7.58
N PRO A 77 -32.68 9.40 -7.76
CA PRO A 77 -31.28 9.57 -8.07
C PRO A 77 -30.39 8.91 -7.00
N VAL A 78 -29.30 8.29 -7.43
CA VAL A 78 -28.28 7.77 -6.54
C VAL A 78 -27.58 8.96 -5.87
N VAL A 79 -27.55 8.94 -4.54
CA VAL A 79 -26.95 9.96 -3.67
C VAL A 79 -26.23 9.29 -2.51
N PRO A 80 -25.29 9.98 -1.84
CA PRO A 80 -24.76 9.51 -0.57
C PRO A 80 -25.88 9.30 0.45
N LEU A 81 -25.82 8.21 1.20
CA LEU A 81 -26.77 7.92 2.28
C LEU A 81 -26.60 8.93 3.41
N GLY A 82 -27.73 9.35 3.99
CA GLY A 82 -27.79 10.55 4.83
C GLY A 82 -27.81 10.28 6.32
N ASN A 83 -27.89 9.02 6.75
CA ASN A 83 -27.90 8.64 8.16
C ASN A 83 -27.32 7.24 8.39
N THR A 84 -26.93 6.95 9.63
CA THR A 84 -26.29 5.69 10.00
C THR A 84 -27.21 4.49 9.80
N ALA A 85 -28.51 4.61 10.08
CA ALA A 85 -29.46 3.50 9.95
C ALA A 85 -29.62 3.02 8.49
N GLU A 86 -29.59 3.94 7.51
CA GLU A 86 -29.56 3.59 6.09
C GLU A 86 -28.26 2.88 5.70
N ILE A 87 -27.13 3.34 6.23
CA ILE A 87 -25.82 2.74 5.97
C ILE A 87 -25.76 1.34 6.61
N GLU A 88 -26.17 1.19 7.86
CA GLU A 88 -26.27 -0.10 8.55
C GLU A 88 -27.18 -1.05 7.77
N ALA A 89 -28.37 -0.62 7.38
CA ALA A 89 -29.31 -1.44 6.61
C ALA A 89 -28.73 -1.91 5.26
N LEU A 90 -27.91 -1.08 4.60
CA LEU A 90 -27.20 -1.49 3.38
C LEU A 90 -26.23 -2.64 3.67
N PHE A 91 -25.44 -2.54 4.73
CA PHE A 91 -24.44 -3.56 5.06
C PHE A 91 -25.04 -4.82 5.69
N GLU A 92 -26.12 -4.69 6.46
CA GLU A 92 -26.82 -5.81 7.10
C GLU A 92 -27.68 -6.64 6.12
N ASP A 93 -27.88 -6.17 4.89
CA ASP A 93 -28.47 -6.99 3.84
C ASP A 93 -27.60 -8.26 3.65
N PRO A 94 -28.19 -9.48 3.72
CA PRO A 94 -27.43 -10.71 3.54
C PRO A 94 -26.64 -10.80 2.23
N ALA A 95 -27.06 -10.07 1.19
CA ALA A 95 -26.31 -9.98 -0.06
C ALA A 95 -24.95 -9.29 0.14
N ASN A 96 -24.81 -8.43 1.14
CA ASN A 96 -23.61 -7.63 1.41
C ASN A 96 -22.82 -8.12 2.64
N ALA A 97 -23.06 -9.35 3.08
CA ALA A 97 -22.43 -9.92 4.27
C ALA A 97 -20.88 -9.96 4.18
N ASP A 98 -20.34 -10.14 2.99
CA ASP A 98 -18.90 -10.07 2.70
C ASP A 98 -18.34 -8.65 2.92
N ALA A 99 -19.04 -7.64 2.41
CA ALA A 99 -18.68 -6.24 2.61
C ALA A 99 -18.81 -5.81 4.07
N LEU A 100 -19.79 -6.33 4.81
CA LEU A 100 -19.97 -6.09 6.24
C LEU A 100 -18.84 -6.71 7.06
N GLY A 101 -18.53 -7.99 6.84
CA GLY A 101 -17.44 -8.66 7.53
C GLY A 101 -16.12 -7.92 7.34
N TRP A 102 -15.84 -7.52 6.10
CA TRP A 102 -14.65 -6.72 5.78
C TRP A 102 -14.62 -5.38 6.52
N ILE A 103 -15.70 -4.60 6.50
CA ILE A 103 -15.66 -3.24 7.07
C ILE A 103 -15.59 -3.28 8.59
N GLN A 104 -16.21 -4.28 9.23
CA GLN A 104 -16.15 -4.45 10.67
C GLN A 104 -14.76 -4.89 11.15
N GLU A 105 -14.07 -5.74 10.39
CA GLU A 105 -12.69 -6.12 10.66
C GLU A 105 -11.76 -4.90 10.58
N ALA A 106 -11.96 -4.09 9.55
CA ALA A 106 -11.06 -2.99 9.23
C ALA A 106 -11.31 -1.71 10.04
N TRP A 107 -12.59 -1.38 10.30
CA TRP A 107 -13.02 -0.10 10.89
C TRP A 107 -13.82 -0.28 12.19
N GLY A 108 -14.02 -1.52 12.63
CA GLY A 108 -14.83 -1.82 13.81
C GLY A 108 -16.33 -1.64 13.57
N THR A 109 -17.09 -1.69 14.66
CA THR A 109 -18.56 -1.64 14.62
C THR A 109 -19.12 -0.25 14.34
N ASP A 110 -18.32 0.80 14.47
CA ASP A 110 -18.75 2.19 14.29
C ASP A 110 -18.66 2.68 12.82
N TYR A 111 -18.44 1.75 11.88
CA TYR A 111 -18.22 2.05 10.45
C TYR A 111 -19.29 2.95 9.82
N ALA A 112 -20.55 2.85 10.26
CA ALA A 112 -21.64 3.63 9.69
C ALA A 112 -21.53 5.13 10.04
N GLN A 113 -21.09 5.44 11.26
CA GLN A 113 -20.83 6.81 11.69
C GLN A 113 -19.63 7.39 10.93
N ASP A 114 -18.56 6.60 10.79
CA ASP A 114 -17.38 6.98 10.03
C ASP A 114 -17.70 7.28 8.55
N ILE A 115 -18.52 6.45 7.90
CA ILE A 115 -18.98 6.71 6.51
C ILE A 115 -19.83 7.98 6.45
N LEU A 116 -20.72 8.20 7.42
CA LEU A 116 -21.57 9.41 7.45
C LEU A 116 -20.72 10.68 7.56
N GLU A 117 -19.66 10.66 8.35
CA GLU A 117 -18.70 11.76 8.45
C GLU A 117 -18.00 12.01 7.10
N LEU A 118 -17.58 10.94 6.41
CA LEU A 118 -16.99 11.03 5.07
C LEU A 118 -17.97 11.51 3.99
N ASN A 119 -19.28 11.41 4.22
CA ASN A 119 -20.31 11.93 3.33
C ASN A 119 -20.64 13.41 3.58
N THR A 120 -20.10 14.03 4.63
CA THR A 120 -20.49 15.37 5.07
C THR A 120 -19.42 16.41 4.74
N PRO A 121 -19.55 17.17 3.63
CA PRO A 121 -18.60 18.23 3.30
C PRO A 121 -18.71 19.44 4.24
N PRO A 122 -17.65 20.28 4.36
CA PRO A 122 -16.37 20.15 3.67
C PRO A 122 -15.46 19.10 4.31
N LEU A 123 -14.78 18.30 3.49
CA LEU A 123 -13.77 17.35 3.95
C LEU A 123 -12.39 18.01 3.96
N THR A 124 -11.58 17.68 4.96
CA THR A 124 -10.13 17.94 4.90
C THR A 124 -9.50 17.06 3.81
N GLU A 125 -8.29 17.39 3.36
CA GLU A 125 -7.56 16.57 2.37
C GLU A 125 -7.42 15.11 2.82
N ASP A 126 -7.12 14.89 4.10
CA ASP A 126 -6.98 13.55 4.68
C ASP A 126 -8.32 12.78 4.69
N LEU A 127 -9.44 13.44 5.02
CA LEU A 127 -10.76 12.80 4.99
C LEU A 127 -11.22 12.53 3.55
N LEU A 128 -10.91 13.42 2.60
CA LEU A 128 -11.17 13.18 1.19
C LEU A 128 -10.39 11.97 0.68
N PHE A 129 -9.10 11.87 1.02
CA PHE A 129 -8.27 10.71 0.70
C PHE A 129 -8.85 9.42 1.31
N ARG A 130 -9.22 9.46 2.60
CA ARG A 130 -9.84 8.32 3.29
C ARG A 130 -11.15 7.90 2.63
N ARG A 131 -11.99 8.85 2.20
CA ARG A 131 -13.24 8.60 1.45
C ARG A 131 -12.96 7.87 0.13
N ILE A 132 -12.01 8.37 -0.66
CA ILE A 132 -11.64 7.77 -1.96
C ILE A 132 -11.15 6.33 -1.75
N LYS A 133 -10.22 6.13 -0.81
CA LYS A 133 -9.65 4.81 -0.53
C LYS A 133 -10.68 3.81 -0.02
N LEU A 134 -11.55 4.23 0.90
CA LEU A 134 -12.60 3.33 1.41
C LEU A 134 -13.56 2.91 0.28
N ALA A 135 -13.95 3.82 -0.61
CA ALA A 135 -14.81 3.49 -1.75
C ALA A 135 -14.12 2.51 -2.72
N GLU A 136 -12.81 2.60 -2.90
CA GLU A 136 -12.03 1.65 -3.72
C GLU A 136 -11.95 0.26 -3.07
N GLN A 137 -11.86 0.19 -1.75
CA GLN A 137 -11.64 -1.05 -1.02
C GLN A 137 -12.93 -1.83 -0.73
N ASN A 138 -14.06 -1.14 -0.52
CA ASN A 138 -15.34 -1.75 -0.15
C ASN A 138 -16.51 -1.23 -1.00
N TYR A 139 -17.18 -2.14 -1.71
CA TYR A 139 -18.25 -1.77 -2.63
C TYR A 139 -19.51 -1.25 -1.94
N ALA A 140 -19.85 -1.73 -0.74
CA ALA A 140 -21.01 -1.25 -0.01
C ALA A 140 -20.75 0.16 0.54
N ALA A 141 -19.53 0.45 1.01
CA ALA A 141 -19.12 1.80 1.39
C ALA A 141 -19.21 2.75 0.18
N ALA A 142 -18.75 2.30 -0.98
CA ALA A 142 -18.91 3.02 -2.23
C ALA A 142 -20.36 3.35 -2.61
N ILE A 143 -21.29 2.40 -2.43
CA ILE A 143 -22.73 2.62 -2.61
C ILE A 143 -23.24 3.64 -1.58
N ALA A 144 -22.87 3.48 -0.30
CA ALA A 144 -23.23 4.40 0.77
C ALA A 144 -22.72 5.84 0.53
N MET A 145 -21.60 5.99 -0.19
CA MET A 145 -21.03 7.27 -0.58
C MET A 145 -21.62 7.85 -1.88
N GLY A 146 -22.60 7.18 -2.48
CA GLY A 146 -23.24 7.60 -3.73
C GLY A 146 -22.33 7.45 -4.96
N LEU A 147 -21.34 6.55 -4.90
CA LEU A 147 -20.38 6.30 -5.98
C LEU A 147 -20.59 4.92 -6.64
N GLY A 148 -21.65 4.20 -6.27
CA GLY A 148 -21.95 2.88 -6.80
C GLY A 148 -23.45 2.58 -6.82
N PHE A 149 -23.82 1.61 -7.65
CA PHE A 149 -25.18 1.09 -7.75
C PHE A 149 -25.14 -0.43 -7.93
N MET A 150 -25.89 -1.16 -7.12
CA MET A 150 -26.03 -2.61 -7.24
C MET A 150 -27.31 -2.96 -8.01
N ASP A 151 -27.17 -3.52 -9.21
CA ASP A 151 -28.31 -4.02 -9.99
C ASP A 151 -28.51 -5.51 -9.73
N SER A 152 -29.45 -5.84 -8.85
CA SER A 152 -29.86 -7.21 -8.52
C SER A 152 -31.03 -7.74 -9.37
N SER A 153 -31.42 -7.01 -10.42
CA SER A 153 -32.56 -7.36 -11.30
C SER A 153 -32.14 -7.99 -12.63
N VAL A 154 -30.89 -8.46 -12.71
CA VAL A 154 -30.28 -9.05 -13.91
C VAL A 154 -30.54 -10.55 -13.99
N THR A 155 -30.45 -11.11 -15.19
CA THR A 155 -30.51 -12.55 -15.43
C THR A 155 -29.11 -13.11 -15.65
N LEU A 156 -28.75 -14.19 -14.96
CA LEU A 156 -27.46 -14.87 -15.15
C LEU A 156 -27.23 -15.25 -16.63
N GLY A 157 -26.01 -15.03 -17.12
CA GLY A 157 -25.60 -15.29 -18.50
C GLY A 157 -25.95 -14.19 -19.51
N GLU A 158 -26.80 -13.22 -19.14
CA GLU A 158 -27.12 -12.07 -20.00
C GLU A 158 -26.08 -10.96 -19.86
N THR A 159 -25.71 -10.34 -20.98
CA THR A 159 -24.84 -9.16 -21.00
C THR A 159 -25.67 -7.89 -20.95
N TYR A 160 -25.37 -7.02 -19.99
CA TYR A 160 -25.99 -5.72 -19.84
C TYR A 160 -25.00 -4.59 -20.14
N VAL A 161 -25.54 -3.47 -20.62
CA VAL A 161 -24.80 -2.23 -20.83
C VAL A 161 -25.43 -1.15 -19.96
N TYR A 162 -24.60 -0.45 -19.20
CA TYR A 162 -24.98 0.60 -18.27
C TYR A 162 -24.49 1.96 -18.72
N GLU A 163 -25.29 3.00 -18.50
CA GLU A 163 -24.85 4.40 -18.58
C GLU A 163 -25.04 5.06 -17.24
N VAL A 164 -24.04 5.84 -16.82
CA VAL A 164 -24.11 6.69 -15.64
C VAL A 164 -24.19 8.14 -16.09
N TRP A 165 -25.16 8.86 -15.53
CA TRP A 165 -25.41 10.27 -15.83
C TRP A 165 -25.33 11.11 -14.58
N GLY A 166 -24.60 12.23 -14.66
CA GLY A 166 -24.65 13.29 -13.65
C GLY A 166 -25.92 14.12 -13.82
N LEU A 167 -26.57 14.46 -12.71
CA LEU A 167 -27.73 15.35 -12.71
C LEU A 167 -27.40 16.71 -12.07
N ASP A 168 -28.12 17.73 -12.52
CA ASP A 168 -28.14 19.04 -11.85
C ASP A 168 -28.95 19.00 -10.53
N ASP A 169 -28.96 20.11 -9.80
CA ASP A 169 -29.71 20.26 -8.54
C ASP A 169 -31.24 20.12 -8.69
N LYS A 170 -31.75 20.11 -9.92
CA LYS A 170 -33.18 19.90 -10.23
C LYS A 170 -33.47 18.46 -10.62
N GLY A 171 -32.47 17.58 -10.66
CA GLY A 171 -32.60 16.20 -11.07
C GLY A 171 -32.75 16.01 -12.57
N PHE A 172 -32.26 16.94 -13.40
CA PHE A 172 -32.15 16.72 -14.83
C PHE A 172 -30.77 16.18 -15.20
N ARG A 173 -30.74 15.15 -16.04
CA ARG A 173 -29.49 14.62 -16.62
C ARG A 173 -28.83 15.71 -17.46
N VAL A 174 -27.59 16.03 -17.14
CA VAL A 174 -26.82 17.08 -17.82
C VAL A 174 -25.59 16.53 -18.53
N GLU A 175 -24.96 15.47 -18.01
CA GLU A 175 -23.76 14.88 -18.59
C GLU A 175 -23.78 13.36 -18.47
N ARG A 176 -23.39 12.66 -19.54
CA ARG A 176 -23.11 11.23 -19.49
C ARG A 176 -21.66 11.02 -19.07
N LEU A 177 -21.47 10.47 -17.88
CA LEU A 177 -20.15 10.27 -17.28
C LEU A 177 -19.39 9.11 -17.92
N GLY A 178 -20.13 8.09 -18.36
CA GLY A 178 -19.53 6.95 -19.04
C GLY A 178 -20.51 5.83 -19.33
N ARG A 179 -19.96 4.75 -19.88
CA ARG A 179 -20.68 3.52 -20.22
C ARG A 179 -19.82 2.32 -19.89
N ALA A 180 -20.42 1.31 -19.29
CA ALA A 180 -19.78 0.04 -18.97
C ALA A 180 -20.69 -1.14 -19.33
N GLY A 181 -20.16 -2.35 -19.39
CA GLY A 181 -20.96 -3.55 -19.58
C GLY A 181 -20.36 -4.75 -18.87
N ALA A 182 -21.22 -5.66 -18.45
CA ALA A 182 -20.85 -6.89 -17.77
C ALA A 182 -21.87 -7.99 -18.10
N THR A 183 -21.45 -9.25 -17.99
CA THR A 183 -22.33 -10.40 -18.12
C THR A 183 -22.61 -10.95 -16.72
N ALA A 184 -23.88 -11.00 -16.32
CA ALA A 184 -24.24 -11.46 -14.98
C ALA A 184 -23.78 -12.92 -14.76
N GLY A 185 -23.20 -13.23 -13.59
CA GLY A 185 -22.60 -14.55 -13.33
C GLY A 185 -21.23 -14.77 -13.97
N GLN A 186 -20.64 -13.74 -14.61
CA GLN A 186 -19.29 -13.82 -15.18
C GLN A 186 -18.43 -12.73 -14.55
N PRO A 187 -17.69 -13.04 -13.48
CA PRO A 187 -16.86 -12.07 -12.80
C PRO A 187 -15.73 -11.61 -13.73
N VAL A 188 -15.08 -10.51 -13.38
CA VAL A 188 -13.97 -10.01 -14.19
C VAL A 188 -12.82 -11.01 -14.11
N VAL A 189 -12.29 -11.41 -15.26
CA VAL A 189 -11.06 -12.21 -15.30
C VAL A 189 -9.88 -11.30 -14.99
N LEU A 190 -9.28 -11.47 -13.82
CA LEU A 190 -8.12 -10.72 -13.36
C LEU A 190 -6.84 -11.45 -13.76
N ASP A 191 -5.85 -10.68 -14.21
CA ASP A 191 -4.54 -11.20 -14.59
C ASP A 191 -3.76 -11.68 -13.36
N VAL A 192 -3.01 -12.75 -13.55
CA VAL A 192 -2.10 -13.29 -12.53
C VAL A 192 -0.96 -12.31 -12.32
N VAL A 193 -0.54 -12.16 -11.07
CA VAL A 193 0.70 -11.46 -10.73
C VAL A 193 1.90 -12.17 -11.38
N PRO A 194 2.61 -11.54 -12.33
CA PRO A 194 3.60 -12.20 -13.17
C PRO A 194 4.84 -12.70 -12.41
N ALA A 195 5.29 -11.96 -11.41
CA ALA A 195 6.40 -12.36 -10.55
C ALA A 195 6.18 -11.84 -9.14
N GLN A 196 6.55 -12.66 -8.16
CA GLN A 196 6.58 -12.25 -6.76
C GLN A 196 7.83 -12.78 -6.09
N GLU A 197 8.32 -12.05 -5.09
CA GLU A 197 9.47 -12.46 -4.32
C GLU A 197 9.37 -11.98 -2.87
N CYS A 198 10.03 -12.75 -2.00
CA CYS A 198 10.24 -12.31 -0.64
C CYS A 198 11.36 -11.27 -0.64
N THR A 199 11.09 -10.13 -0.02
CA THR A 199 12.10 -9.10 0.18
C THR A 199 12.60 -9.17 1.60
N THR A 200 13.92 -9.27 1.77
CA THR A 200 14.54 -9.01 3.07
C THR A 200 14.81 -7.52 3.13
N MET A 201 14.12 -6.84 4.04
CA MET A 201 14.49 -5.47 4.40
C MET A 201 15.93 -5.46 4.91
N ARG A 202 16.70 -4.43 4.53
CA ARG A 202 18.13 -4.32 4.85
C ARG A 202 18.35 -3.85 6.29
N ASP A 203 17.68 -4.48 7.25
CA ASP A 203 17.96 -4.30 8.66
C ASP A 203 18.57 -5.59 9.22
N PRO A 204 19.80 -5.52 9.78
CA PRO A 204 20.40 -6.65 10.48
C PRO A 204 19.55 -7.19 11.64
N ARG A 205 18.64 -6.37 12.18
CA ARG A 205 17.84 -6.70 13.36
C ARG A 205 16.65 -7.60 13.08
N GLY A 206 16.39 -8.00 11.82
CA GLY A 206 15.08 -8.55 11.45
C GLY A 206 13.96 -7.55 11.76
N HIS A 207 12.71 -7.91 11.45
CA HIS A 207 11.58 -7.00 11.66
C HIS A 207 10.38 -7.67 12.33
N ALA A 208 10.53 -8.94 12.74
CA ALA A 208 9.42 -9.81 13.11
C ALA A 208 8.28 -9.69 12.10
N ALA A 209 8.63 -9.60 10.82
CA ALA A 209 7.68 -9.41 9.73
C ALA A 209 8.20 -10.08 8.47
N ALA A 210 7.29 -10.49 7.60
CA ALA A 210 7.57 -10.86 6.23
C ALA A 210 7.29 -9.68 5.31
N PHE A 211 8.13 -9.50 4.28
CA PHE A 211 7.91 -8.47 3.26
C PHE A 211 7.84 -9.14 1.91
N THR A 212 6.78 -8.83 1.17
CA THR A 212 6.58 -9.36 -0.17
C THR A 212 6.51 -8.22 -1.16
N ARG A 213 7.09 -8.47 -2.33
CA ARG A 213 6.96 -7.58 -3.47
C ARG A 213 6.56 -8.40 -4.68
N TRP A 214 5.86 -7.76 -5.60
CA TRP A 214 5.52 -8.37 -6.86
C TRP A 214 5.64 -7.39 -8.01
N GLU A 215 5.80 -7.94 -9.21
CA GLU A 215 5.62 -7.16 -10.43
C GLU A 215 4.14 -6.97 -10.65
N GLU A 216 3.69 -5.73 -10.71
CA GLU A 216 2.32 -5.45 -11.15
C GLU A 216 2.21 -5.67 -12.65
N SER A 217 1.29 -6.54 -13.06
CA SER A 217 0.77 -6.47 -14.42
C SER A 217 0.03 -5.15 -14.55
N ALA A 218 0.35 -4.35 -15.58
CA ALA A 218 -0.45 -3.17 -15.89
C ALA A 218 -1.93 -3.60 -15.93
N PRO A 219 -2.83 -2.99 -15.14
CA PRO A 219 -4.22 -3.42 -15.11
C PRO A 219 -4.74 -3.41 -16.55
N PRO A 220 -5.50 -4.45 -16.99
CA PRO A 220 -6.18 -4.41 -18.28
C PRO A 220 -6.82 -3.04 -18.47
N ARG A 221 -6.59 -2.40 -19.63
CA ARG A 221 -7.15 -1.06 -19.89
C ARG A 221 -8.67 -1.08 -19.65
N GLY A 222 -9.13 -0.34 -18.65
CA GLY A 222 -10.54 -0.30 -18.27
C GLY A 222 -10.98 -1.38 -17.26
N SER A 223 -10.05 -2.08 -16.60
CA SER A 223 -10.32 -2.81 -15.37
C SER A 223 -9.93 -1.94 -14.18
N TYR A 224 -10.89 -1.71 -13.27
CA TYR A 224 -10.54 -1.32 -11.92
C TYR A 224 -10.38 -2.63 -11.15
N LEU A 225 -9.14 -3.05 -11.00
CA LEU A 225 -8.77 -3.93 -9.92
C LEU A 225 -8.94 -3.12 -8.62
N ALA A 226 -9.62 -3.68 -7.63
CA ALA A 226 -9.73 -3.03 -6.32
C ALA A 226 -8.43 -3.18 -5.50
N GLY A 227 -7.47 -3.96 -6.02
CA GLY A 227 -6.18 -4.24 -5.38
C GLY A 227 -5.92 -5.73 -5.29
N TYR A 228 -5.17 -6.10 -4.27
CA TYR A 228 -4.81 -7.46 -3.94
C TYR A 228 -5.20 -7.77 -2.50
N ASP A 229 -5.78 -8.95 -2.28
CA ASP A 229 -5.72 -9.57 -0.97
C ASP A 229 -4.48 -10.46 -0.92
N VAL A 230 -3.69 -10.36 0.14
CA VAL A 230 -2.49 -11.17 0.30
C VAL A 230 -2.86 -12.38 1.15
N LEU A 231 -2.82 -13.55 0.53
CA LEU A 231 -3.10 -14.81 1.20
C LEU A 231 -1.82 -15.35 1.82
N ARG A 232 -1.92 -15.88 3.03
CA ARG A 232 -0.83 -16.49 3.77
C ARG A 232 -1.17 -17.89 4.22
N VAL A 233 -0.20 -18.78 4.15
CA VAL A 233 -0.23 -20.13 4.74
C VAL A 233 1.14 -20.49 5.29
N ALA A 234 1.21 -21.30 6.33
CA ALA A 234 2.48 -21.82 6.82
C ALA A 234 3.20 -22.66 5.74
N ALA A 235 4.51 -22.50 5.62
CA ALA A 235 5.33 -23.38 4.79
C ALA A 235 5.42 -24.79 5.42
N ASP A 236 5.75 -25.81 4.62
CA ASP A 236 5.99 -27.14 5.16
C ASP A 236 7.27 -27.21 6.02
N SER A 237 7.53 -28.36 6.65
CA SER A 237 8.72 -28.56 7.49
C SER A 237 10.06 -28.42 6.75
N GLN A 238 10.05 -28.40 5.42
CA GLN A 238 11.20 -28.21 4.55
C GLN A 238 11.27 -26.77 4.02
N GLY A 239 10.31 -25.91 4.38
CA GLY A 239 10.20 -24.53 3.93
C GLY A 239 9.62 -24.37 2.53
N ASN A 240 8.97 -25.39 1.97
CA ASN A 240 8.32 -25.29 0.66
C ASN A 240 6.89 -24.76 0.79
N CYS A 241 6.46 -24.08 -0.27
CA CYS A 241 5.09 -23.64 -0.42
C CYS A 241 4.23 -24.66 -1.15
N PRO A 242 2.91 -24.69 -0.87
CA PRO A 242 1.97 -25.47 -1.67
C PRO A 242 1.97 -24.97 -3.11
N ALA A 243 1.56 -25.83 -4.05
CA ALA A 243 1.52 -25.45 -5.47
C ALA A 243 0.51 -24.33 -5.77
N THR A 244 -0.56 -24.25 -4.98
CA THR A 244 -1.65 -23.27 -5.08
C THR A 244 -2.06 -22.84 -3.68
N VAL A 245 -2.53 -21.60 -3.55
CA VAL A 245 -3.13 -21.07 -2.32
C VAL A 245 -4.42 -20.37 -2.72
N SER A 246 -5.53 -20.70 -2.06
CA SER A 246 -6.82 -20.05 -2.30
C SER A 246 -7.56 -19.82 -1.00
N LEU A 247 -8.41 -18.77 -0.96
CA LEU A 247 -9.27 -18.53 0.18
C LEU A 247 -10.20 -19.73 0.40
N GLY A 248 -10.30 -20.17 1.66
CA GLY A 248 -11.07 -21.35 2.07
C GLY A 248 -10.26 -22.64 2.17
N ASP A 249 -9.04 -22.68 1.64
CA ASP A 249 -8.12 -23.80 1.86
C ASP A 249 -7.74 -23.89 3.36
N PRO A 250 -7.55 -25.10 3.93
CA PRO A 250 -7.19 -25.26 5.33
C PRO A 250 -5.88 -24.55 5.69
N GLY A 251 -5.94 -23.66 6.69
CA GLY A 251 -4.77 -22.91 7.18
C GLY A 251 -4.38 -21.72 6.32
N VAL A 252 -5.13 -21.40 5.26
CA VAL A 252 -4.97 -20.15 4.51
C VAL A 252 -5.73 -19.04 5.21
N VAL A 253 -5.08 -17.91 5.43
CA VAL A 253 -5.67 -16.69 5.95
C VAL A 253 -5.43 -15.52 4.99
N ARG A 254 -6.27 -14.50 5.06
CA ARG A 254 -5.97 -13.20 4.45
C ARG A 254 -5.08 -12.44 5.43
N ALA A 255 -3.86 -12.11 5.01
CA ALA A 255 -2.85 -11.47 5.84
C ALA A 255 -3.03 -9.96 5.99
N ASN A 256 -3.83 -9.33 5.13
CA ASN A 256 -4.11 -7.90 5.11
C ASN A 256 -5.55 -7.60 5.52
N ALA A 257 -5.77 -6.63 6.40
CA ALA A 257 -7.11 -6.13 6.70
C ALA A 257 -7.67 -5.29 5.54
N PHE A 258 -6.78 -4.53 4.87
CA PHE A 258 -7.10 -3.67 3.73
C PHE A 258 -6.48 -4.20 2.45
N PRO A 259 -7.23 -4.26 1.33
CA PRO A 259 -6.66 -4.55 0.02
C PRO A 259 -5.44 -3.71 -0.26
N VAL A 260 -4.36 -4.37 -0.65
CA VAL A 260 -3.15 -3.70 -1.13
C VAL A 260 -3.51 -3.07 -2.47
N ALA A 261 -3.58 -1.74 -2.48
CA ALA A 261 -3.94 -0.99 -3.68
C ALA A 261 -2.89 -1.21 -4.77
N HIS A 262 -3.32 -1.21 -6.03
CA HIS A 262 -2.40 -1.11 -7.16
C HIS A 262 -1.54 0.14 -7.06
N ASP A 263 -0.30 0.04 -7.50
CA ASP A 263 0.53 1.18 -7.84
C ASP A 263 -0.09 1.90 -9.02
N ALA A 264 -0.38 3.20 -8.85
CA ALA A 264 -0.65 4.01 -10.03
C ALA A 264 0.64 4.01 -10.87
N PRO A 265 0.56 3.71 -12.18
CA PRO A 265 1.75 3.66 -13.02
C PRO A 265 2.56 4.97 -12.90
N GLY A 266 3.76 4.87 -12.32
CA GLY A 266 4.66 6.01 -12.13
C GLY A 266 4.76 6.53 -10.69
N ASP A 267 4.00 6.02 -9.72
CA ASP A 267 4.10 6.47 -8.32
C ASP A 267 5.45 6.17 -7.70
N VAL A 268 6.03 5.00 -7.93
CA VAL A 268 7.40 4.68 -7.50
C VAL A 268 8.42 5.63 -8.14
N ALA A 269 8.24 5.97 -9.42
CA ALA A 269 9.12 6.90 -10.14
C ALA A 269 8.95 8.35 -9.67
N ARG A 270 7.71 8.77 -9.37
CA ARG A 270 7.35 10.05 -8.77
C ARG A 270 7.94 10.15 -7.36
N GLY A 271 7.72 9.14 -6.53
CA GLY A 271 8.28 8.99 -5.19
C GLY A 271 9.79 9.06 -5.19
N LYS A 272 10.45 8.34 -6.09
CA LYS A 272 11.89 8.45 -6.34
C LYS A 272 12.30 9.88 -6.69
N GLY A 273 11.60 10.51 -7.62
CA GLY A 273 11.87 11.89 -8.02
C GLY A 273 11.74 12.87 -6.85
N ILE A 274 10.67 12.76 -6.07
CA ILE A 274 10.42 13.59 -4.88
C ILE A 274 11.49 13.35 -3.82
N PHE A 275 11.79 12.08 -3.50
CA PHE A 275 12.80 11.71 -2.53
C PHE A 275 14.18 12.23 -2.93
N GLN A 276 14.59 11.99 -4.18
CA GLN A 276 15.87 12.46 -4.72
C GLN A 276 15.96 13.99 -4.69
N ASN A 277 14.92 14.70 -5.12
CA ASN A 277 14.90 16.16 -5.13
C ASN A 277 14.91 16.75 -3.70
N SER A 278 14.19 16.11 -2.77
CA SER A 278 14.10 16.55 -1.37
C SER A 278 15.43 16.31 -0.64
N CYS A 279 16.04 15.13 -0.78
CA CYS A 279 17.33 14.82 -0.16
C CYS A 279 18.50 15.60 -0.77
N MET A 280 18.51 15.84 -2.09
CA MET A 280 19.54 16.66 -2.74
C MET A 280 19.52 18.12 -2.27
N SER A 281 18.34 18.67 -1.97
CA SER A 281 18.21 20.04 -1.47
C SER A 281 18.81 20.23 -0.07
N CYS A 282 18.81 19.18 0.76
CA CYS A 282 19.33 19.22 2.14
C CYS A 282 20.82 18.85 2.23
N HIS A 283 21.40 18.25 1.18
CA HIS A 283 22.78 17.73 1.19
C HIS A 283 23.57 18.11 -0.06
N ALA A 284 23.55 19.38 -0.44
CA ALA A 284 24.24 19.88 -1.63
C ALA A 284 25.78 19.66 -1.64
N ASP A 285 26.40 19.38 -0.48
CA ASP A 285 27.86 19.40 -0.31
C ASP A 285 28.52 18.06 0.09
N ARG A 286 27.82 16.92 0.08
CA ARG A 286 28.44 15.63 0.43
C ARG A 286 28.08 14.49 -0.53
N ASN A 287 29.06 14.09 -1.35
CA ASN A 287 29.11 12.81 -2.08
C ASN A 287 29.22 11.57 -1.16
N VAL A 288 28.90 11.69 0.14
CA VAL A 288 29.03 10.61 1.12
C VAL A 288 27.63 10.19 1.56
N LEU A 289 27.16 9.09 0.97
CA LEU A 289 26.24 8.10 1.55
C LEU A 289 25.16 8.63 2.53
N ALA A 290 24.47 9.71 2.18
CA ALA A 290 23.23 10.10 2.87
C ALA A 290 22.06 9.40 2.17
N GLY A 291 21.32 8.56 2.92
CA GLY A 291 19.96 8.14 2.57
C GLY A 291 19.84 7.04 1.51
N LYS A 292 20.37 5.84 1.78
CA LYS A 292 20.08 4.65 0.95
C LYS A 292 19.15 3.64 1.61
N THR A 293 18.79 3.83 2.88
CA THR A 293 17.96 2.90 3.64
C THR A 293 16.88 3.64 4.43
N LEU A 294 15.75 2.99 4.68
CA LEU A 294 14.69 3.48 5.58
C LEU A 294 15.26 3.83 6.97
N ALA A 295 16.19 3.03 7.46
CA ALA A 295 16.89 3.29 8.71
C ALA A 295 17.71 4.59 8.70
N ASP A 296 18.28 5.03 7.57
CA ASP A 296 18.93 6.33 7.47
C ASP A 296 17.91 7.48 7.49
N PHE A 297 16.76 7.29 6.84
CA PHE A 297 15.66 8.26 6.84
C PHE A 297 15.06 8.42 8.24
N GLU A 298 14.71 7.31 8.91
CA GLU A 298 14.15 7.30 10.27
C GLU A 298 15.15 7.76 11.33
N ARG A 299 16.42 7.34 11.25
CA ARG A 299 17.47 7.77 12.19
C ARG A 299 17.75 9.27 12.14
N HIS A 300 17.51 9.91 10.99
CA HIS A 300 17.61 11.36 10.83
C HIS A 300 16.25 12.07 10.92
N SER A 301 15.15 11.34 11.10
CA SER A 301 13.79 11.85 11.35
C SER A 301 13.08 11.06 12.44
N PRO A 302 13.63 11.03 13.69
CA PRO A 302 13.13 10.18 14.77
C PRO A 302 11.72 10.54 15.28
N ASP A 303 11.09 11.59 14.77
CA ASP A 303 9.81 12.13 15.24
C ASP A 303 8.67 12.01 14.21
N PHE A 304 8.64 10.94 13.40
CA PHE A 304 7.54 10.67 12.46
C PHE A 304 6.15 10.49 13.12
N GLY A 305 6.07 10.49 14.46
CA GLY A 305 4.80 10.50 15.21
C GLY A 305 4.67 11.62 16.27
N LYS A 306 5.67 12.51 16.41
CA LYS A 306 5.70 13.51 17.50
C LYS A 306 6.17 14.89 17.05
N GLY A 307 5.61 15.41 15.96
CA GLY A 307 5.51 16.87 15.73
C GLY A 307 6.80 17.69 15.82
N ALA A 308 7.99 17.10 15.66
CA ALA A 308 9.22 17.87 15.55
C ALA A 308 9.40 18.27 14.08
N GLU A 309 9.38 19.58 13.86
CA GLU A 309 9.54 20.26 12.59
C GLU A 309 10.91 19.96 11.95
N HIS A 310 11.02 18.85 11.22
CA HIS A 310 11.61 18.99 9.90
C HIS A 310 10.67 19.91 9.14
N VAL A 311 11.10 21.17 8.93
CA VAL A 311 10.38 22.18 8.15
C VAL A 311 9.77 21.48 6.95
N GLY A 312 8.44 21.38 6.98
CA GLY A 312 7.69 20.41 6.19
C GLY A 312 8.07 20.51 4.72
N LEU A 313 8.39 19.38 4.10
CA LEU A 313 8.62 19.29 2.66
C LEU A 313 7.41 19.75 1.82
N GLY A 314 6.31 20.18 2.46
CA GLY A 314 5.10 20.65 1.80
C GLY A 314 4.44 19.57 0.94
N LEU A 315 4.85 18.32 1.11
CA LEU A 315 4.34 17.20 0.32
C LEU A 315 2.86 17.01 0.63
N SER A 316 2.06 16.93 -0.43
CA SER A 316 0.69 16.45 -0.36
C SER A 316 0.66 15.04 0.25
N SER A 317 -0.49 14.60 0.76
CA SER A 317 -0.62 13.22 1.27
C SER A 317 -0.30 12.17 0.19
N GLU A 318 -0.60 12.47 -1.07
CA GLU A 318 -0.25 11.66 -2.24
C GLU A 318 1.27 11.56 -2.46
N ASP A 319 1.99 12.68 -2.38
CA ASP A 319 3.44 12.72 -2.55
C ASP A 319 4.19 11.97 -1.44
N LYS A 320 3.69 12.04 -0.20
CA LYS A 320 4.23 11.26 0.92
C LYS A 320 4.07 9.76 0.66
N TRP A 321 2.92 9.34 0.17
CA TRP A 321 2.65 7.95 -0.19
C TRP A 321 3.55 7.47 -1.34
N ALA A 322 3.73 8.28 -2.37
CA ALA A 322 4.63 7.95 -3.47
C ALA A 322 6.07 7.76 -2.97
N VAL A 323 6.57 8.66 -2.10
CA VAL A 323 7.90 8.55 -1.48
C VAL A 323 8.01 7.31 -0.60
N PHE A 324 7.00 7.02 0.22
CA PHE A 324 6.96 5.84 1.06
C PHE A 324 7.06 4.55 0.23
N ARG A 325 6.21 4.40 -0.80
CA ARG A 325 6.27 3.25 -1.73
C ARG A 325 7.62 3.13 -2.43
N TYR A 326 8.25 4.24 -2.78
CA TYR A 326 9.60 4.22 -3.32
C TYR A 326 10.65 3.71 -2.32
N ILE A 327 10.58 4.15 -1.06
CA ILE A 327 11.56 3.79 -0.02
C ILE A 327 11.41 2.34 0.39
N GLU A 328 10.17 1.83 0.48
CA GLU A 328 9.92 0.53 1.08
C GLU A 328 10.35 -0.64 0.18
N GLU A 329 10.44 -0.50 -1.15
CA GLU A 329 10.81 -1.58 -2.09
C GLU A 329 9.95 -2.87 -1.98
N PHE A 330 8.89 -2.87 -1.17
CA PHE A 330 7.91 -3.94 -0.99
C PHE A 330 6.48 -3.41 -1.15
N HIS A 331 5.54 -4.30 -1.48
CA HIS A 331 4.12 -3.95 -1.64
C HIS A 331 3.30 -4.28 -0.39
N PHE A 332 3.74 -5.28 0.37
CA PHE A 332 3.04 -5.73 1.57
C PHE A 332 4.01 -6.19 2.66
N ARG A 333 3.68 -5.80 3.89
CA ARG A 333 4.33 -6.21 5.13
C ARG A 333 3.32 -6.98 5.96
N ASP A 334 3.70 -8.18 6.39
CA ASP A 334 2.94 -8.95 7.37
C ASP A 334 3.72 -9.03 8.67
N ASP A 335 3.22 -8.35 9.70
CA ASP A 335 3.69 -8.45 11.08
C ASP A 335 2.68 -9.18 12.00
N GLY A 336 1.64 -9.78 11.40
CA GLY A 336 0.59 -10.53 12.10
C GLY A 336 -0.49 -9.67 12.78
N GLU A 337 -0.39 -8.33 12.78
CA GLU A 337 -1.38 -7.47 13.45
C GLU A 337 -2.78 -7.60 12.84
N ASP A 338 -2.86 -7.75 11.53
CA ASP A 338 -4.11 -7.95 10.77
C ASP A 338 -4.68 -9.37 10.91
N THR A 339 -3.92 -10.31 11.50
CA THR A 339 -4.33 -11.71 11.68
C THR A 339 -4.18 -12.18 13.13
N PRO A 340 -4.83 -11.53 14.11
CA PRO A 340 -4.59 -11.81 15.54
C PRO A 340 -4.98 -13.24 15.97
N ALA A 341 -5.86 -13.90 15.22
CA ALA A 341 -6.25 -15.30 15.44
C ALA A 341 -5.22 -16.31 14.90
N ASP A 342 -4.33 -15.88 14.02
CA ASP A 342 -3.23 -16.66 13.42
C ASP A 342 -1.97 -15.79 13.40
N PRO A 343 -1.34 -15.49 14.55
CA PRO A 343 -0.20 -14.59 14.57
C PRO A 343 1.00 -15.22 13.85
N ILE A 344 1.81 -14.38 13.20
CA ILE A 344 3.10 -14.84 12.69
C ILE A 344 4.03 -15.20 13.84
N VAL A 345 4.86 -16.20 13.62
CA VAL A 345 5.85 -16.67 14.58
C VAL A 345 7.24 -16.43 13.98
N VAL A 346 8.06 -15.71 14.73
CA VAL A 346 9.46 -15.47 14.41
C VAL A 346 10.21 -16.79 14.19
N GLY A 347 11.07 -16.82 13.17
CA GLY A 347 11.84 -17.98 12.73
C GLY A 347 11.06 -18.95 11.84
N ASN A 348 9.74 -18.80 11.73
CA ASN A 348 8.94 -19.61 10.81
C ASN A 348 8.97 -19.04 9.39
N ARG A 349 8.67 -19.93 8.45
CA ARG A 349 8.44 -19.57 7.05
C ARG A 349 6.96 -19.63 6.72
N TYR A 350 6.51 -18.62 6.00
CA TYR A 350 5.15 -18.50 5.51
C TYR A 350 5.17 -18.28 4.01
N CYS A 351 4.13 -18.75 3.35
CA CYS A 351 3.96 -18.70 1.91
C CYS A 351 2.89 -17.67 1.58
N TYR A 352 3.25 -16.71 0.75
CA TYR A 352 2.41 -15.57 0.41
C TYR A 352 2.00 -15.59 -1.05
N VAL A 353 0.75 -15.20 -1.32
CA VAL A 353 0.24 -14.97 -2.68
C VAL A 353 -0.63 -13.71 -2.71
N PRO A 354 -0.27 -12.68 -3.49
CA PRO A 354 -1.20 -11.61 -3.84
C PRO A 354 -2.26 -12.18 -4.78
N ALA A 355 -3.49 -12.25 -4.29
CA ALA A 355 -4.68 -12.62 -5.03
C ALA A 355 -5.36 -11.33 -5.53
N PRO A 356 -5.37 -11.06 -6.85
CA PRO A 356 -6.12 -9.95 -7.41
C PRO A 356 -7.58 -10.02 -6.97
N ARG A 357 -8.18 -8.87 -6.68
CA ARG A 357 -9.61 -8.77 -6.37
C ARG A 357 -10.30 -7.72 -7.22
N ASP A 358 -11.52 -8.04 -7.65
CA ASP A 358 -12.35 -7.10 -8.38
C ASP A 358 -13.08 -6.14 -7.43
N LEU A 359 -13.91 -5.25 -8.00
CA LEU A 359 -14.65 -4.27 -7.22
C LEU A 359 -15.71 -4.88 -6.30
N LEU A 360 -16.13 -6.14 -6.50
CA LEU A 360 -16.99 -6.88 -5.58
C LEU A 360 -16.20 -7.63 -4.51
N GLY A 361 -14.87 -7.59 -4.57
CA GLY A 361 -14.00 -8.37 -3.68
C GLY A 361 -13.85 -9.83 -4.10
N GLN A 362 -14.20 -10.17 -5.34
CA GLN A 362 -14.08 -11.54 -5.85
C GLN A 362 -12.68 -11.78 -6.40
N HIS A 363 -12.19 -13.00 -6.21
CA HIS A 363 -10.89 -13.45 -6.73
C HIS A 363 -11.09 -14.39 -7.92
N THR A 364 -10.16 -14.35 -8.86
CA THR A 364 -10.11 -15.35 -9.93
C THR A 364 -9.22 -16.53 -9.56
N VAL A 365 -9.49 -17.68 -10.18
CA VAL A 365 -8.92 -19.00 -9.83
C VAL A 365 -7.43 -19.15 -10.19
N VAL A 366 -6.74 -18.06 -10.56
CA VAL A 366 -5.35 -18.16 -11.03
C VAL A 366 -4.44 -17.38 -10.07
N SER A 367 -4.04 -18.06 -9.00
CA SER A 367 -3.03 -17.54 -8.08
C SER A 367 -1.65 -17.75 -8.70
N ALA A 368 -0.76 -16.76 -8.54
CA ALA A 368 0.66 -16.98 -8.81
C ALA A 368 1.20 -18.07 -7.85
N PRO A 369 2.29 -18.79 -8.21
CA PRO A 369 2.93 -19.72 -7.29
C PRO A 369 3.37 -18.96 -6.03
N PRO A 370 3.00 -19.40 -4.81
CA PRO A 370 3.39 -18.74 -3.57
C PRO A 370 4.88 -18.55 -3.40
N VAL A 371 5.25 -17.47 -2.73
CA VAL A 371 6.63 -17.22 -2.30
C VAL A 371 6.81 -17.47 -0.81
N ALA A 372 7.84 -18.23 -0.47
CA ALA A 372 8.24 -18.45 0.91
C ALA A 372 8.99 -17.22 1.44
N CYS A 373 8.53 -16.69 2.56
CA CYS A 373 9.17 -15.66 3.34
C CYS A 373 9.50 -16.16 4.74
N GLU A 374 10.69 -15.86 5.22
CA GLU A 374 11.12 -16.13 6.58
C GLU A 374 10.86 -14.90 7.45
N VAL A 375 10.18 -15.09 8.57
CA VAL A 375 9.95 -14.03 9.55
C VAL A 375 11.18 -13.93 10.44
N LEU A 376 12.04 -12.98 10.15
CA LEU A 376 13.29 -12.80 10.89
C LEU A 376 13.05 -12.13 12.24
N ASP A 377 13.73 -12.63 13.27
CA ASP A 377 13.63 -12.16 14.65
C ASP A 377 14.13 -10.72 14.81
N THR A 378 13.37 -9.89 15.55
CA THR A 378 13.76 -8.56 16.06
C THR A 378 14.94 -8.56 17.04
N LEU A 379 15.23 -9.72 17.64
CA LEU A 379 16.30 -9.96 18.61
C LEU A 379 17.63 -10.35 17.95
N ALA A 380 17.74 -10.26 16.62
CA ALA A 380 19.05 -10.36 15.99
C ALA A 380 19.95 -9.25 16.61
N PRO A 381 21.07 -9.62 17.25
CA PRO A 381 21.78 -8.69 18.12
C PRO A 381 22.26 -7.44 17.36
N ALA A 382 22.02 -6.26 17.92
CA ALA A 382 22.26 -5.02 17.20
C ALA A 382 23.75 -4.84 16.87
N ALA A 383 24.02 -4.43 15.63
CA ALA A 383 25.38 -4.10 15.19
C ALA A 383 26.03 -3.14 16.18
N PRO A 384 27.24 -3.45 16.69
CA PRO A 384 27.82 -2.69 17.78
C PRO A 384 27.95 -1.18 17.45
N MET A 385 27.42 -0.33 18.33
CA MET A 385 27.48 1.12 18.15
C MET A 385 28.92 1.64 18.05
N HIS A 386 29.15 2.60 17.16
CA HIS A 386 30.42 3.31 17.02
C HIS A 386 31.63 2.37 16.84
N LEU A 387 31.45 1.33 16.02
CA LEU A 387 32.52 0.45 15.59
C LEU A 387 33.62 1.28 14.90
N LEU A 388 34.83 1.23 15.45
CA LEU A 388 36.02 1.87 14.94
C LEU A 388 37.10 0.82 14.75
N SER A 389 37.84 0.91 13.66
CA SER A 389 39.09 0.17 13.46
C SER A 389 40.26 1.15 13.41
N GLU A 390 41.31 0.89 14.18
CA GLU A 390 42.54 1.66 14.21
C GLU A 390 43.73 0.72 13.97
N ARG A 391 44.72 1.16 13.19
CA ARG A 391 46.00 0.46 13.11
C ARG A 391 46.89 0.91 14.25
N ILE A 392 47.43 -0.03 15.00
CA ILE A 392 48.35 0.26 16.10
C ILE A 392 49.68 -0.46 15.88
N ALA A 393 50.78 0.20 16.21
CA ALA A 393 52.11 -0.42 16.16
C ALA A 393 52.30 -1.36 17.36
N GLN A 394 52.71 -2.60 17.11
CA GLN A 394 53.01 -3.60 18.13
C GLN A 394 54.39 -4.20 17.83
N GLY A 395 55.42 -3.63 18.45
CA GLY A 395 56.81 -4.06 18.21
C GLY A 395 57.27 -3.73 16.79
N ASP A 396 57.50 -4.76 15.97
CA ASP A 396 58.00 -4.68 14.60
C ASP A 396 56.90 -4.83 13.52
N HIS A 397 55.64 -4.95 13.91
CA HIS A 397 54.49 -5.06 12.99
C HIS A 397 53.33 -4.15 13.41
N GLU A 398 52.36 -3.97 12.51
CA GLU A 398 51.09 -3.30 12.79
C GLU A 398 50.02 -4.36 13.10
N THR A 399 49.17 -4.10 14.09
CA THR A 399 47.94 -4.85 14.32
C THR A 399 46.70 -3.96 14.14
N CYS A 400 45.53 -4.58 14.02
CA CYS A 400 44.24 -3.92 14.00
C CYS A 400 43.63 -3.93 15.40
N ARG A 401 43.34 -2.74 15.91
CA ARG A 401 42.50 -2.53 17.09
C ARG A 401 41.09 -2.24 16.65
N ILE A 402 40.14 -3.02 17.13
CA ILE A 402 38.72 -2.81 16.91
C ILE A 402 38.10 -2.33 18.21
N SER A 403 37.26 -1.30 18.15
CA SER A 403 36.54 -0.83 19.34
C SER A 403 35.11 -0.47 19.02
N TRP A 404 34.21 -0.73 19.97
CA TRP A 404 32.79 -0.43 19.83
C TRP A 404 32.16 -0.14 21.18
N ARG A 405 30.96 0.43 21.17
CA ARG A 405 30.14 0.69 22.35
C ARG A 405 28.95 -0.27 22.39
N ARG A 406 28.45 -0.49 23.60
CA ARG A 406 27.18 -1.19 23.81
C ARG A 406 26.06 -0.44 23.10
N ASN A 407 25.09 -1.15 22.56
CA ASN A 407 23.87 -0.52 22.08
C ASN A 407 23.10 0.02 23.30
N THR A 408 22.49 1.19 23.17
CA THR A 408 21.85 1.88 24.30
C THR A 408 20.32 1.70 24.33
N GLY A 409 19.78 0.86 23.44
CA GLY A 409 18.36 0.51 23.42
C GLY A 409 17.98 -0.40 24.59
N GLY A 410 16.74 -0.24 25.11
CA GLY A 410 16.22 -1.02 26.23
C GLY A 410 16.13 -2.53 25.98
N ASP A 411 16.24 -2.95 24.72
CA ASP A 411 16.09 -4.34 24.25
C ASP A 411 17.42 -4.95 23.77
N ASP A 412 18.59 -4.43 24.18
CA ASP A 412 19.90 -5.03 23.85
C ASP A 412 20.22 -6.22 24.77
N ASP A 413 19.77 -7.41 24.37
CA ASP A 413 20.00 -8.70 25.03
C ASP A 413 21.35 -9.35 24.66
N THR A 414 22.16 -8.69 23.83
CA THR A 414 23.51 -9.12 23.45
C THR A 414 24.33 -9.47 24.68
N THR A 415 24.78 -10.71 24.83
CA THR A 415 25.63 -11.09 25.99
C THR A 415 27.13 -10.99 25.69
N GLN A 416 27.50 -11.13 24.43
CA GLN A 416 28.89 -11.16 23.95
C GLN A 416 28.94 -10.76 22.48
N TYR A 417 30.12 -10.46 21.98
CA TYR A 417 30.39 -10.18 20.58
C TYR A 417 31.44 -11.18 20.07
N ARG A 418 31.23 -11.74 18.89
CA ARG A 418 32.21 -12.53 18.16
C ARG A 418 32.94 -11.65 17.16
N VAL A 419 34.26 -11.73 17.16
CA VAL A 419 35.11 -11.01 16.20
C VAL A 419 35.60 -11.98 15.15
N PHE A 420 35.43 -11.60 13.89
CA PHE A 420 35.86 -12.36 12.72
C PHE A 420 36.86 -11.55 11.90
N ARG A 421 37.76 -12.26 11.21
CA ARG A 421 38.73 -11.71 10.26
C ARG A 421 38.71 -12.51 8.98
N VAL A 422 38.55 -11.84 7.85
CA VAL A 422 38.60 -12.46 6.53
C VAL A 422 39.57 -11.68 5.64
N PRO A 423 40.56 -12.34 4.99
CA PRO A 423 41.36 -11.70 3.96
C PRO A 423 40.47 -11.11 2.88
N LEU A 424 40.71 -9.85 2.48
CA LEU A 424 39.81 -9.14 1.57
C LEU A 424 39.70 -9.84 0.20
N ASP A 425 40.75 -10.51 -0.25
CA ASP A 425 40.82 -11.29 -1.49
C ASP A 425 40.01 -12.60 -1.42
N GLN A 426 39.67 -13.07 -0.22
CA GLN A 426 38.81 -14.24 0.00
C GLN A 426 37.33 -13.90 0.16
N LEU A 427 36.97 -12.62 0.31
CA LEU A 427 35.57 -12.20 0.38
C LEU A 427 34.92 -12.24 -1.02
N PRO A 428 33.82 -13.00 -1.21
CA PRO A 428 33.04 -12.93 -2.45
C PRO A 428 32.63 -11.49 -2.75
N ARG A 429 32.60 -11.09 -4.02
CA ARG A 429 32.31 -9.70 -4.41
C ARG A 429 30.95 -9.20 -3.90
N ALA A 430 29.95 -10.07 -3.89
CA ALA A 430 28.60 -9.79 -3.36
C ALA A 430 28.60 -9.41 -1.86
N THR A 431 29.53 -9.98 -1.10
CA THR A 431 29.76 -9.70 0.33
C THR A 431 30.30 -8.30 0.58
N ARG A 432 31.19 -7.83 -0.32
CA ARG A 432 31.78 -6.48 -0.21
C ARG A 432 30.73 -5.38 -0.40
N ASP A 433 29.71 -5.65 -1.22
CA ASP A 433 28.66 -4.68 -1.53
C ASP A 433 27.45 -4.77 -0.59
N SER A 434 27.21 -5.94 0.02
CA SER A 434 26.08 -6.17 0.96
C SER A 434 26.42 -5.95 2.43
N GLY A 435 27.70 -6.03 2.82
CA GLY A 435 28.11 -5.94 4.23
C GLY A 435 27.78 -7.18 5.06
N ILE A 436 27.14 -8.20 4.48
CA ILE A 436 26.80 -9.46 5.14
C ILE A 436 27.97 -10.42 4.94
N VAL A 437 28.83 -10.59 5.94
CA VAL A 437 29.95 -11.55 5.87
C VAL A 437 29.42 -12.96 6.16
N PRO A 438 29.68 -13.99 5.33
CA PRO A 438 29.39 -15.36 5.71
C PRO A 438 30.18 -15.65 6.99
N GLU A 439 29.49 -16.05 8.07
CA GLU A 439 30.18 -16.37 9.32
C GLU A 439 31.29 -17.39 9.06
N PRO A 440 32.57 -17.01 9.24
CA PRO A 440 33.64 -17.99 9.22
C PRO A 440 33.39 -19.05 10.29
N GLU A 441 33.78 -20.30 10.04
CA GLU A 441 33.61 -21.40 11.00
C GLU A 441 34.26 -21.14 12.37
N VAL A 442 35.18 -20.18 12.47
CA VAL A 442 35.94 -19.87 13.68
C VAL A 442 35.99 -18.36 13.92
N SER A 443 35.43 -17.92 15.04
CA SER A 443 35.64 -16.56 15.57
C SER A 443 37.05 -16.42 16.14
N LEU A 444 37.73 -15.30 15.86
CA LEU A 444 39.03 -14.98 16.48
C LEU A 444 38.90 -14.73 17.98
N ALA A 445 37.82 -14.10 18.39
CA ALA A 445 37.57 -13.78 19.78
C ALA A 445 36.09 -13.75 20.10
N VAL A 446 35.80 -14.01 21.38
CA VAL A 446 34.51 -13.80 22.01
C VAL A 446 34.72 -12.76 23.10
N VAL A 447 34.06 -11.62 22.98
CA VAL A 447 34.26 -10.44 23.82
C VAL A 447 32.96 -10.13 24.55
N PRO A 448 32.92 -10.18 25.90
CA PRO A 448 31.69 -9.89 26.66
C PRO A 448 31.12 -8.50 26.32
N GLN A 449 29.80 -8.36 26.42
CA GLN A 449 29.14 -7.06 26.20
C GLN A 449 29.71 -6.00 27.17
N PRO A 450 30.06 -4.78 26.69
CA PRO A 450 30.48 -3.68 27.55
C PRO A 450 29.39 -3.28 28.55
N GLY A 451 29.78 -2.65 29.67
CA GLY A 451 28.82 -1.90 30.48
C GLY A 451 28.14 -0.78 29.67
N ALA A 452 26.98 -0.30 30.14
CA ALA A 452 26.28 0.80 29.49
C ALA A 452 27.16 2.06 29.40
N GLY A 453 27.32 2.62 28.19
CA GLY A 453 28.18 3.78 27.93
C GLY A 453 29.69 3.46 27.80
N GLU A 454 30.11 2.23 28.05
CA GLU A 454 31.50 1.80 27.91
C GLU A 454 31.85 1.49 26.46
N ARG A 455 33.12 1.71 26.11
CA ARG A 455 33.71 1.27 24.84
C ARG A 455 34.60 0.06 25.13
N VAL A 456 34.32 -1.05 24.47
CA VAL A 456 35.19 -2.22 24.44
C VAL A 456 36.19 -2.06 23.31
N THR A 457 37.38 -2.60 23.55
CA THR A 457 38.49 -2.59 22.61
C THR A 457 39.07 -4.00 22.55
N TRP A 458 39.33 -4.50 21.34
CA TRP A 458 39.97 -5.78 21.09
C TRP A 458 41.11 -5.57 20.08
N ASP A 459 42.27 -6.14 20.37
CA ASP A 459 43.46 -6.06 19.52
C ASP A 459 43.71 -7.42 18.89
N ASP A 460 43.94 -7.43 17.58
CA ASP A 460 44.25 -8.66 16.84
C ASP A 460 45.70 -9.10 17.07
N VAL A 461 45.94 -9.77 18.19
CA VAL A 461 47.28 -10.26 18.55
C VAL A 461 47.75 -11.45 17.70
N ASP A 462 46.88 -11.99 16.84
CA ASP A 462 47.20 -13.14 15.97
C ASP A 462 47.78 -12.69 14.62
N LEU A 463 47.87 -11.39 14.34
CA LEU A 463 48.60 -10.87 13.19
C LEU A 463 50.10 -11.01 13.39
N THR A 464 50.78 -11.49 12.35
CA THR A 464 52.22 -11.72 12.32
C THR A 464 52.90 -10.87 11.25
N VAL A 465 54.24 -10.83 11.25
CA VAL A 465 55.00 -10.14 10.19
C VAL A 465 54.68 -10.69 8.79
N SER A 466 54.30 -11.98 8.66
CA SER A 466 53.90 -12.55 7.38
C SER A 466 52.56 -12.04 6.84
N ASP A 467 51.74 -11.41 7.68
CA ASP A 467 50.46 -10.81 7.29
C ASP A 467 50.62 -9.36 6.77
N ALA A 468 51.84 -8.82 6.81
CA ALA A 468 52.13 -7.45 6.39
C ALA A 468 51.75 -7.20 4.92
N GLY A 469 50.93 -6.17 4.69
CA GLY A 469 50.45 -5.80 3.35
C GLY A 469 49.17 -6.50 2.91
N THR A 470 48.67 -7.47 3.68
CA THR A 470 47.38 -8.13 3.42
C THR A 470 46.24 -7.28 3.99
N PRO A 471 45.27 -6.84 3.16
CA PRO A 471 44.07 -6.19 3.67
C PRO A 471 43.11 -7.23 4.26
N TYR A 472 42.64 -6.96 5.48
CA TYR A 472 41.62 -7.77 6.14
C TYR A 472 40.32 -6.98 6.29
N HIS A 473 39.21 -7.70 6.25
CA HIS A 473 37.91 -7.23 6.69
C HIS A 473 37.63 -7.83 8.06
N TYR A 474 37.19 -7.01 9.00
CA TYR A 474 36.78 -7.44 10.32
C TYR A 474 35.28 -7.26 10.49
N ALA A 475 34.62 -8.26 11.05
CA ALA A 475 33.22 -8.20 11.45
C ALA A 475 33.12 -8.43 12.95
N VAL A 476 32.27 -7.63 13.60
CA VAL A 476 31.91 -7.81 15.00
C VAL A 476 30.41 -8.12 15.02
N VAL A 477 30.08 -9.36 15.34
CA VAL A 477 28.71 -9.88 15.37
C VAL A 477 28.35 -10.13 16.81
N ALA A 478 27.14 -9.75 17.22
CA ALA A 478 26.68 -9.89 18.59
C ALA A 478 26.00 -11.25 18.85
#